data_AF-A0A212LQH3-F1
#
_entry.id   AF-A0A212LQH3-F1
#
_cell.length_a   1.000
_cell.length_b   1.000
_cell.length_c   1.000
_cell.angle_alpha   90.00
_cell.angle_beta   90.00
_cell.angle_gamma   90.00
#
_symmetry.space_group_name_H-M   'P 1'
#
loop_
_entity.id
_entity.type
_entity.pdbx_description
1 polymer ?
#
loop_
_entity_poly.entity_id
_entity_poly.type
_entity_poly.pdbx_seq_one_letter_code
_entity_poly.pdbx_strand_id
1 'polypeptide(L)' 'MSTSQSSRKATNLSLDADLVGQARALGVNISQAAEAGVRRAVAEARAEQWRRENAAALASSNRWVEENGLPLERHRQF' A
#
# COMPACT_ATOMS: atom_id res chain seq x y z
N MET A 1 14.77 -20.38 -11.78
CA MET A 1 13.84 -19.49 -11.07
C MET A 1 14.49 -19.07 -9.77
N SER A 2 15.18 -17.94 -9.75
CA SER A 2 15.93 -17.50 -8.57
C SER A 2 14.99 -16.79 -7.62
N THR A 3 14.59 -17.47 -6.53
CA THR A 3 13.93 -16.82 -5.41
C THR A 3 14.94 -15.89 -4.75
N SER A 4 14.84 -14.60 -5.00
CA SER A 4 15.58 -13.59 -4.27
C SER A 4 15.16 -13.67 -2.80
N GLN A 5 15.96 -14.36 -1.98
CA GLN A 5 15.87 -14.21 -0.53
C GLN A 5 16.21 -12.75 -0.21
N SER A 6 15.18 -11.94 0.02
CA SER A 6 15.38 -10.59 0.56
C SER A 6 16.10 -10.75 1.90
N SER A 7 17.29 -10.17 2.02
CA SER A 7 18.04 -10.17 3.27
C SER A 7 17.22 -9.49 4.36
N ARG A 8 16.66 -10.27 5.28
CA ARG A 8 15.94 -9.74 6.44
C ARG A 8 16.95 -9.06 7.35
N LYS A 9 16.78 -7.76 7.56
CA LYS A 9 17.59 -7.00 8.51
C LYS A 9 16.91 -7.02 9.87
N ALA A 10 17.58 -7.60 10.86
CA ALA A 10 17.14 -7.49 12.25
C ALA A 10 17.10 -6.01 12.64
N THR A 11 15.92 -5.55 13.06
CA THR A 11 15.67 -4.16 13.44
C THR A 11 15.11 -4.17 14.85
N ASN A 12 15.73 -3.45 15.78
CA ASN A 12 15.19 -3.30 17.13
C ASN A 12 14.00 -2.34 17.08
N LEU A 13 12.86 -2.79 17.58
CA LEU A 13 11.60 -2.04 17.57
C LEU A 13 11.08 -1.96 19.01
N SER A 14 10.67 -0.77 19.43
CA SER A 14 9.99 -0.57 20.70
C SER A 14 8.49 -0.80 20.49
N LEU A 15 7.94 -1.78 21.20
CA LEU A 15 6.51 -2.10 21.22
C LEU A 15 6.01 -2.08 22.65
N ASP A 16 4.70 -1.91 22.80
CA ASP A 16 4.04 -1.99 24.09
C ASP A 16 4.28 -3.37 24.75
N ALA A 17 4.70 -3.36 26.02
CA ALA A 17 5.13 -4.56 26.72
C ALA A 17 3.94 -5.52 26.99
N ASP A 18 2.77 -4.97 27.31
CA ASP A 18 1.56 -5.76 27.57
C ASP A 18 1.05 -6.41 26.28
N LEU A 19 1.11 -5.69 25.15
CA LEU A 19 0.78 -6.23 23.84
C LEU A 19 1.74 -7.36 23.43
N VAL A 20 3.04 -7.20 23.67
CA VAL A 20 4.04 -8.26 23.42
C VAL A 20 3.78 -9.47 24.31
N GLY A 21 3.43 -9.26 25.59
CA GLY A 21 3.03 -10.31 26.52
C GLY A 21 1.82 -11.10 26.01
N GLN A 22 0.75 -10.40 25.62
CA GLN A 22 -0.46 -10.99 25.06
C GLN A 22 -0.17 -11.77 23.76
N ALA A 23 0.61 -11.18 22.85
CA ALA A 23 0.99 -11.83 21.60
C ALA A 23 1.73 -13.14 21.85
N ARG A 24 2.67 -13.16 22.81
CA ARG A 24 3.39 -14.39 23.20
C ARG A 24 2.46 -15.42 23.82
N ALA A 25 1.56 -15.01 24.72
CA ALA A 25 0.59 -15.91 25.34
C ALA A 25 -0.35 -16.56 24.32
N LEU A 26 -0.67 -15.85 23.25
CA LEU A 26 -1.53 -16.30 22.15
C LEU A 26 -0.76 -17.01 21.02
N GLY A 27 0.56 -17.18 21.13
CA GLY A 27 1.37 -17.82 20.10
C GLY A 27 1.52 -17.01 18.80
N VAL A 28 1.29 -15.69 18.86
CA VAL A 28 1.40 -14.81 17.70
C VAL A 28 2.87 -14.59 17.34
N ASN A 29 3.19 -14.77 16.06
CA ASN A 29 4.52 -14.46 15.54
C ASN A 29 4.68 -12.95 15.35
N ILE A 30 5.24 -12.28 16.36
CA ILE A 30 5.41 -10.82 16.40
C ILE A 30 6.19 -10.31 15.19
N SER A 31 7.27 -10.99 14.79
CA SER A 31 8.08 -10.56 13.65
C SER A 31 7.29 -10.58 12.35
N GLN A 32 6.51 -11.63 12.11
CA GLN A 32 5.66 -11.73 10.93
C GLN A 32 4.54 -10.68 10.94
N ALA A 33 3.90 -10.46 12.10
CA ALA A 33 2.86 -9.46 12.27
C ALA A 33 3.39 -8.04 12.04
N ALA A 34 4.57 -7.73 12.58
CA ALA A 34 5.25 -6.46 12.38
C ALA A 34 5.60 -6.24 10.91
N GLU A 35 6.15 -7.24 10.22
CA GLU A 35 6.46 -7.16 8.80
C GLU A 35 5.20 -6.91 7.94
N ALA A 36 4.09 -7.60 8.26
CA ALA A 36 2.81 -7.35 7.61
C ALA A 36 2.29 -5.93 7.85
N GLY A 37 2.42 -5.43 9.07
CA GLY A 37 2.09 -4.04 9.42
C GLY A 37 2.90 -3.03 8.62
N VAL A 38 4.23 -3.17 8.61
CA VAL A 38 5.14 -2.29 7.86
C VAL A 38 4.83 -2.32 6.36
N ARG A 39 4.59 -3.50 5.79
CA ARG A 39 4.26 -3.63 4.36
C ARG A 39 3.01 -2.85 3.99
N ARG A 40 1.96 -2.92 4.81
CA ARG A 40 0.71 -2.16 4.59
C ARG A 40 0.95 -0.66 4.68
N ALA A 41 1.60 -0.20 5.75
CA ALA A 41 1.91 1.22 5.94
C ALA A 41 2.76 1.80 4.79
N VAL A 42 3.75 1.05 4.30
CA VAL A 42 4.56 1.46 3.14
C VAL A 42 3.73 1.52 1.86
N ALA A 43 2.84 0.55 1.63
CA ALA A 43 1.97 0.55 0.45
C ALA A 43 1.00 1.75 0.47
N GLU A 44 0.41 2.05 1.62
CA GLU A 44 -0.47 3.20 1.81
C GLU A 44 0.26 4.53 1.58
N ALA A 45 1.44 4.69 2.17
CA ALA A 45 2.26 5.89 1.99
C ALA A 45 2.66 6.08 0.51
N ARG A 46 3.03 5.01 -0.19
CA ARG A 46 3.35 5.06 -1.63
C ARG A 46 2.12 5.42 -2.46
N ALA A 47 0.96 4.84 -2.16
CA ALA A 47 -0.28 5.16 -2.86
C ALA A 47 -0.66 6.64 -2.65
N GLU A 48 -0.49 7.15 -1.44
CA GLU A 48 -0.73 8.56 -1.16
C GLU A 48 0.23 9.48 -1.91
N GLN A 49 1.52 9.15 -1.90
CA GLN A 49 2.51 9.92 -2.65
C GLN A 49 2.21 9.91 -4.15
N TRP A 50 1.89 8.74 -4.71
CA TRP A 50 1.52 8.63 -6.11
C TRP A 50 0.29 9.48 -6.45
N ARG A 51 -0.75 9.48 -5.60
CA ARG A 51 -1.94 10.33 -5.79
C ARG A 51 -1.58 11.80 -5.81
N ARG A 52 -0.69 12.26 -4.92
CA ARG A 52 -0.25 13.67 -4.87
C ARG A 52 0.51 14.04 -6.14
N GLU A 53 1.42 13.19 -6.58
CA GLU A 53 2.23 13.41 -7.79
C GLU A 53 1.38 13.40 -9.06
N ASN A 54 0.35 12.56 -9.12
CA ASN A 54 -0.49 12.39 -10.31
C ASN A 54 -1.76 13.24 -10.28
N ALA A 55 -2.00 14.02 -9.22
CA ALA A 55 -3.21 14.82 -9.07
C ALA A 55 -3.43 15.78 -10.25
N ALA A 56 -2.37 16.45 -10.71
CA ALA A 56 -2.47 17.38 -11.84
C ALA A 56 -2.78 16.67 -13.17
N ALA A 57 -2.17 15.50 -13.40
CA ALA A 57 -2.42 14.69 -14.60
C ALA A 57 -3.86 14.15 -14.60
N LEU A 58 -4.33 13.64 -13.46
CA LEU A 58 -5.72 13.18 -13.29
C LEU A 58 -6.71 14.32 -13.47
N ALA A 59 -6.46 15.51 -12.89
CA ALA A 59 -7.32 16.66 -13.07
C ALA A 59 -7.38 17.13 -14.55
N SER A 60 -6.25 17.13 -15.25
CA SER A 60 -6.21 17.44 -16.69
C SER A 60 -6.99 16.43 -17.52
N SER A 61 -6.83 15.14 -17.20
CA SER A 61 -7.56 14.05 -17.87
C SER A 61 -9.07 14.16 -17.62
N ASN A 62 -9.48 14.44 -16.39
CA ASN A 62 -10.89 14.62 -16.03
C ASN A 62 -11.51 15.82 -16.75
N ARG A 63 -10.84 16.98 -16.78
CA ARG A 63 -11.31 18.15 -17.54
C ARG A 63 -11.49 17.85 -19.02
N TRP A 64 -10.53 17.13 -19.62
CA TRP A 64 -10.63 16.75 -21.02
C TRP A 64 -11.87 15.88 -21.28
N VAL A 65 -12.17 14.92 -20.39
CA VAL A 65 -13.39 14.09 -20.49
C VAL A 65 -14.66 14.91 -20.27
N GLU A 66 -14.66 15.87 -19.35
CA GLU A 66 -15.80 16.78 -19.14
C GLU A 66 -16.09 17.62 -20.39
N GLU A 67 -15.05 18.09 -21.06
CA GLU A 67 -15.15 18.93 -22.27
C GLU A 67 -15.48 18.12 -23.54
N ASN A 68 -14.95 16.90 -23.67
CA ASN A 68 -14.97 16.13 -24.92
C ASN A 68 -15.85 14.87 -24.86
N GLY A 69 -16.41 14.55 -23.70
CA GLY A 69 -17.12 13.31 -23.43
C GLY A 69 -16.16 12.11 -23.27
N LEU A 70 -16.71 10.92 -23.01
CA LEU A 70 -15.91 9.72 -22.83
C LEU A 70 -15.35 9.25 -24.19
N PRO A 71 -14.02 9.12 -24.35
CA PRO A 71 -13.38 8.91 -25.66
C PRO A 71 -13.77 7.60 -26.38
N LEU A 72 -14.47 6.70 -25.71
CA LEU A 72 -14.93 5.41 -26.25
C LEU A 72 -16.40 5.13 -25.97
N GLU A 73 -17.19 6.13 -25.57
CA GLU A 73 -18.61 5.95 -25.22
C GLU A 73 -19.40 5.28 -26.35
N ARG A 74 -19.11 5.68 -27.59
CA ARG A 74 -19.74 5.16 -28.82
C ARG A 74 -19.52 3.66 -29.10
N HIS A 75 -18.65 3.00 -28.34
CA HIS A 75 -18.34 1.58 -28.50
C HIS A 75 -18.82 0.73 -27.30
N ARG A 76 -19.50 1.34 -26.33
CA ARG A 76 -20.02 0.62 -25.16
C ARG A 76 -21.17 -0.31 -25.59
N GLN A 77 -20.94 -1.62 -25.55
CA GLN A 77 -22.00 -2.63 -25.69
C GLN A 77 -22.67 -2.86 -24.33
N PHE A 78 -24.00 -2.89 -24.32
CA PHE A 78 -24.86 -3.09 -23.14
C PHE A 78 -25.12 -4.57 -22.88
#